data_AF-A0A218ZVU2-F1
#
_entry.id   AF-A0A218ZVU2-F1
#
_cell.length_a   1.000
_cell.length_b   1.000
_cell.length_c   1.000
_cell.angle_alpha   90.00
_cell.angle_beta   90.00
_cell.angle_gamma   90.00
#
_symmetry.space_group_name_H-M   'P 1'
#
loop_
_entity.id
_entity.type
_entity.pdbx_description
1 polymer ?
#
loop_
_entity_poly.entity_id
_entity_poly.type
_entity_poly.pdbx_seq_one_letter_code
_entity_poly.pdbx_strand_id
1 'polypeptide(L)'
;MTSVSVLRIGHRPYRDKRITTHVALVSRAFGASGISVDSRDENLEDTVKSVVVNFGGNFTIETGVNWRKKLQEFHGIKIHLTMYGMPVDQAITDIRPQFANSDLLVVVGAEKVPPEVYQSCDYNVAVMNQPHSEVSALAIFLDRLFDGKEMASGFRSKLRIIPTERGKTVRIFPDEAECIRILTDEGADQSIISHSLAVKNLAVRIAELTNADLDLVTAGALLHDIGRTKTHGIDHSASGADILRERNIDDAIVRIVERHTGAGITSEEARKLGLPDRNYMPETLEEKIVAQADNLISRGNRVTLKETVDHYKEKGLQEAADRIVRLHKEISDLCGIDLDSV
;
A
#
# COMPACT_ATOMS: atom_id res chain seq x y z
N MET A 1 -13.06 -16.07 -1.18
CA MET A 1 -12.68 -15.10 -2.22
C MET A 1 -12.32 -15.90 -3.45
N THR A 2 -12.90 -15.56 -4.59
CA THR A 2 -12.53 -16.14 -5.88
C THR A 2 -11.36 -15.37 -6.47
N SER A 3 -10.59 -16.02 -7.33
CA SER A 3 -9.32 -15.52 -7.86
C SER A 3 -9.23 -15.76 -9.36
N VAL A 4 -8.45 -14.91 -10.03
CA VAL A 4 -8.15 -15.04 -11.45
C VAL A 4 -6.66 -15.32 -11.59
N SER A 5 -6.31 -16.43 -12.26
CA SER A 5 -4.93 -16.76 -12.59
C SER A 5 -4.76 -16.81 -14.11
N VAL A 6 -3.55 -16.53 -14.59
CA VAL A 6 -3.24 -16.49 -16.01
C VAL A 6 -2.27 -17.61 -16.38
N LEU A 7 -2.50 -18.29 -17.50
CA LEU A 7 -1.59 -19.28 -18.07
C LEU A 7 -1.08 -18.79 -19.42
N ARG A 8 0.22 -18.45 -19.48
CA ARG A 8 0.92 -18.06 -20.70
C ARG A 8 1.54 -19.30 -21.35
N ILE A 9 1.08 -19.62 -22.56
CA ILE A 9 1.59 -20.76 -23.35
C ILE A 9 2.33 -20.30 -24.62
N GLY A 10 3.38 -21.02 -24.99
CA GLY A 10 4.22 -20.74 -26.14
C GLY A 10 5.26 -19.64 -25.92
N HIS A 11 5.63 -19.36 -24.67
CA HIS A 11 6.68 -18.38 -24.37
C HIS A 11 8.03 -18.86 -24.90
N ARG A 12 8.74 -18.01 -25.65
CA ARG A 12 10.13 -18.29 -26.07
C ARG A 12 11.07 -17.29 -25.41
N PRO A 13 11.89 -17.71 -24.43
CA PRO A 13 12.72 -16.82 -23.62
C PRO A 13 13.62 -15.85 -24.40
N TYR A 14 14.08 -16.21 -25.61
CA TYR A 14 14.96 -15.33 -26.40
C TYR A 14 14.22 -14.39 -27.35
N ARG A 15 12.93 -14.62 -27.62
CA ARG A 15 12.14 -13.85 -28.61
C ARG A 15 11.04 -13.02 -27.96
N ASP A 16 10.38 -13.56 -26.94
CA ASP A 16 9.13 -13.01 -26.42
C ASP A 16 9.30 -12.26 -25.07
N LYS A 17 10.55 -11.99 -24.65
CA LYS A 17 10.88 -11.37 -23.33
C LYS A 17 9.93 -10.24 -22.95
N ARG A 18 9.86 -9.21 -23.79
CA ARG A 18 9.09 -7.99 -23.49
C ARG A 18 7.58 -8.26 -23.46
N ILE A 19 7.08 -9.10 -24.37
CA ILE A 19 5.65 -9.37 -24.48
C ILE A 19 5.18 -10.20 -23.29
N THR A 20 5.88 -11.26 -22.91
CA THR A 20 5.52 -12.05 -21.74
C THR A 20 5.65 -11.25 -20.45
N THR A 21 6.65 -10.37 -20.32
CA THR A 21 6.70 -9.40 -19.22
C THR A 21 5.46 -8.51 -19.21
N HIS A 22 5.03 -7.97 -20.36
CA HIS A 22 3.82 -7.15 -20.43
C HIS A 22 2.57 -7.95 -20.06
N VAL A 23 2.43 -9.20 -20.49
CA VAL A 23 1.32 -10.07 -20.08
C VAL A 23 1.31 -10.24 -18.56
N ALA A 24 2.46 -10.52 -17.94
CA ALA A 24 2.55 -10.67 -16.49
C ALA A 24 2.20 -9.37 -15.75
N LEU A 25 2.71 -8.23 -16.21
CA LEU A 25 2.44 -6.92 -15.58
C LEU A 25 0.98 -6.47 -15.76
N VAL A 26 0.37 -6.75 -16.92
CA VAL A 26 -1.07 -6.53 -17.14
C VAL A 26 -1.89 -7.45 -16.26
N SER A 27 -1.54 -8.74 -16.15
CA SER A 27 -2.21 -9.67 -15.24
C SER A 27 -2.25 -9.10 -13.82
N ARG A 28 -1.08 -8.66 -13.31
CA ARG A 28 -0.96 -8.02 -12.00
C ARG A 28 -1.80 -6.74 -11.89
N ALA A 29 -1.64 -5.82 -12.82
CA ALA A 29 -2.27 -4.49 -12.74
C ALA A 29 -3.79 -4.57 -12.85
N PHE A 30 -4.32 -5.57 -13.56
CA PHE A 30 -5.75 -5.75 -13.79
C PHE A 30 -6.39 -6.81 -12.87
N GLY A 31 -5.78 -7.08 -11.70
CA GLY A 31 -6.42 -7.81 -10.62
C GLY A 31 -6.29 -9.34 -10.63
N ALA A 32 -5.47 -9.93 -11.52
CA ALA A 32 -5.14 -11.35 -11.40
C ALA A 32 -4.25 -11.61 -10.17
N SER A 33 -4.35 -12.81 -9.57
CA SER A 33 -3.56 -13.24 -8.42
C SER A 33 -2.19 -13.81 -8.81
N GLY A 34 -2.03 -14.25 -10.05
CA GLY A 34 -0.76 -14.78 -10.52
C GLY A 34 -0.74 -15.19 -11.99
N ILE A 35 0.45 -15.53 -12.46
CA ILE A 35 0.71 -16.03 -13.81
C ILE A 35 1.63 -17.25 -13.79
N SER A 36 1.23 -18.30 -14.51
CA SER A 36 2.07 -19.45 -14.84
C SER A 36 2.54 -19.35 -16.29
N VAL A 37 3.82 -19.58 -16.54
CA VAL A 37 4.43 -19.57 -17.87
C VAL A 37 5.02 -20.94 -18.17
N ASP A 38 4.75 -21.45 -19.37
CA ASP A 38 5.12 -22.82 -19.75
C ASP A 38 6.64 -23.04 -19.83
N SER A 39 7.38 -22.07 -20.36
CA SER A 39 8.85 -22.13 -20.45
C SER A 39 9.51 -21.46 -19.25
N ARG A 40 10.62 -22.05 -18.75
CA ARG A 40 11.43 -21.50 -17.66
C ARG A 40 12.09 -20.18 -18.09
N ASP A 41 11.98 -19.14 -17.28
CA ASP A 41 12.60 -17.82 -17.52
C ASP A 41 12.81 -17.06 -16.21
N GLU A 42 14.02 -17.15 -15.65
CA GLU A 42 14.34 -16.57 -14.34
C GLU A 42 14.38 -15.04 -14.37
N ASN A 43 14.83 -14.45 -15.49
CA ASN A 43 14.86 -13.00 -15.63
C ASN A 43 13.45 -12.40 -15.61
N LEU A 44 12.48 -13.11 -16.20
CA LEU A 44 11.08 -12.74 -16.14
C LEU A 44 10.55 -12.80 -14.69
N GLU A 45 10.86 -13.87 -13.96
CA GLU A 45 10.48 -14.00 -12.55
C GLU A 45 11.05 -12.84 -11.72
N ASP A 46 12.34 -12.55 -11.85
CA ASP A 46 13.01 -11.50 -11.08
C ASP A 46 12.44 -10.10 -11.39
N THR A 47 12.15 -9.84 -12.67
CA THR A 47 11.53 -8.58 -13.10
C THR A 47 10.17 -8.40 -12.44
N VAL A 48 9.32 -9.43 -12.47
CA VAL A 48 7.97 -9.37 -11.90
C VAL A 48 8.01 -9.30 -10.38
N LYS A 49 8.85 -10.10 -9.72
CA LYS A 49 9.07 -10.06 -8.26
C LYS A 49 9.54 -8.67 -7.81
N SER A 50 10.46 -8.05 -8.54
CA SER A 50 10.92 -6.68 -8.25
C SER A 50 9.80 -5.65 -8.35
N VAL A 51 8.92 -5.76 -9.35
CA VAL A 51 7.74 -4.88 -9.45
C VAL A 51 6.79 -5.10 -8.28
N VAL A 52 6.55 -6.35 -7.86
CA VAL A 52 5.69 -6.66 -6.71
C VAL A 52 6.28 -6.10 -5.40
N VAL A 53 7.58 -6.25 -5.17
CA VAL A 53 8.25 -5.69 -3.98
C VAL A 53 8.13 -4.16 -3.94
N ASN A 54 8.34 -3.49 -5.06
CA ASN A 54 8.35 -2.02 -5.10
C ASN A 54 6.95 -1.41 -5.16
N PHE A 55 6.05 -1.99 -5.96
CA PHE A 55 4.72 -1.44 -6.24
C PHE A 55 3.59 -2.23 -5.59
N GLY A 56 3.91 -3.19 -4.72
CA GLY A 56 2.96 -3.88 -3.85
C GLY A 56 2.16 -5.01 -4.50
N GLY A 57 1.20 -5.53 -3.72
CA GLY A 57 0.31 -6.63 -4.10
C GLY A 57 0.89 -8.01 -3.82
N ASN A 58 0.04 -9.04 -3.90
CA ASN A 58 0.41 -10.43 -3.63
C ASN A 58 0.50 -11.26 -4.93
N PHE A 59 0.88 -10.61 -6.03
CA PHE A 59 0.92 -11.25 -7.35
C PHE A 59 2.06 -12.27 -7.43
N THR A 60 1.75 -13.46 -7.93
CA THR A 60 2.71 -14.56 -8.02
C THR A 60 3.10 -14.85 -9.47
N ILE A 61 4.32 -15.33 -9.67
CA ILE A 61 4.81 -15.79 -10.97
C ILE A 61 5.54 -17.11 -10.82
N GLU A 62 5.24 -18.04 -11.73
CA GLU A 62 5.88 -19.35 -11.84
C GLU A 62 6.23 -19.63 -13.30
N THR A 63 7.49 -19.95 -13.61
CA THR A 63 7.94 -20.30 -14.96
C THR A 63 8.42 -21.75 -15.05
N GLY A 64 8.25 -22.37 -16.23
CA GLY A 64 8.59 -23.78 -16.45
C GLY A 64 7.45 -24.75 -16.14
N VAL A 65 6.21 -24.26 -16.17
CA VAL A 65 5.02 -25.03 -15.79
C VAL A 65 4.61 -25.97 -16.93
N ASN A 66 4.30 -27.23 -16.61
CA ASN A 66 3.63 -28.11 -17.56
C ASN A 66 2.18 -27.65 -17.76
N TRP A 67 1.95 -26.87 -18.80
CA TRP A 67 0.65 -26.25 -19.06
C TRP A 67 -0.48 -27.27 -19.26
N ARG A 68 -0.21 -28.47 -19.81
CA ARG A 68 -1.23 -29.53 -19.96
C ARG A 68 -1.69 -30.03 -18.60
N LYS A 69 -0.73 -30.32 -17.72
CA LYS A 69 -0.99 -30.72 -16.34
C LYS A 69 -1.76 -29.61 -15.60
N LYS A 70 -1.33 -28.35 -15.74
CA LYS A 70 -2.00 -27.19 -15.14
C LYS A 70 -3.46 -27.07 -15.58
N LEU A 71 -3.76 -27.26 -16.86
CA LEU A 71 -5.15 -27.24 -17.37
C LEU A 71 -6.00 -28.41 -16.84
N GLN A 72 -5.40 -29.59 -16.67
CA GLN A 72 -6.10 -30.77 -16.16
C GLN A 72 -6.40 -30.68 -14.66
N GLU A 73 -5.47 -30.14 -13.88
CA GLU A 73 -5.57 -30.05 -12.42
C GLU A 73 -6.33 -28.80 -11.95
N PHE A 74 -6.58 -27.83 -12.82
CA PHE A 74 -7.30 -26.62 -12.44
C PHE A 74 -8.79 -26.91 -12.22
N HIS A 75 -9.24 -26.74 -10.97
CA HIS A 75 -10.64 -26.87 -10.56
C HIS A 75 -11.31 -25.50 -10.54
N GLY A 76 -11.89 -25.11 -11.66
CA GLY A 76 -12.55 -23.83 -11.85
C GLY A 76 -12.88 -23.62 -13.33
N ILE A 77 -13.14 -22.38 -13.73
CA ILE A 77 -13.55 -22.04 -15.10
C ILE A 77 -12.31 -21.68 -15.91
N LYS A 78 -12.10 -22.41 -17.01
CA LYS A 78 -10.96 -22.23 -17.93
C LYS A 78 -11.41 -21.43 -19.15
N ILE A 79 -10.70 -20.34 -19.41
CA ILE A 79 -11.06 -19.37 -20.44
C ILE A 79 -9.87 -19.20 -21.36
N HIS A 80 -10.02 -19.59 -22.62
CA HIS A 80 -9.00 -19.39 -23.63
C HIS A 80 -9.28 -18.12 -24.43
N LEU A 81 -8.35 -17.16 -24.37
CA LEU A 81 -8.44 -15.94 -25.18
C LEU A 81 -7.88 -16.20 -26.59
N THR A 82 -8.76 -16.11 -27.58
CA THR A 82 -8.46 -16.39 -28.98
C THR A 82 -9.37 -15.58 -29.89
N MET A 83 -8.83 -15.05 -30.99
CA MET A 83 -9.62 -14.30 -31.99
C MET A 83 -10.72 -15.15 -32.66
N TYR A 84 -10.69 -16.48 -32.52
CA TYR A 84 -11.71 -17.38 -33.06
C TYR A 84 -12.87 -17.64 -32.09
N GLY A 85 -12.81 -17.10 -30.87
CA GLY A 85 -13.81 -17.32 -29.82
C GLY A 85 -15.08 -16.48 -29.95
N MET A 86 -15.99 -16.68 -28.98
CA MET A 86 -17.20 -15.87 -28.80
C MET A 86 -16.84 -14.43 -28.42
N PRO A 87 -17.56 -13.41 -28.92
CA PRO A 87 -17.34 -12.02 -28.52
C PRO A 87 -17.36 -11.82 -27.00
N VAL A 88 -16.39 -11.07 -26.48
CA VAL A 88 -16.18 -10.90 -25.03
C VAL A 88 -17.42 -10.41 -24.29
N ASP A 89 -18.20 -9.48 -24.85
CA ASP A 89 -19.39 -8.94 -24.21
C ASP A 89 -20.49 -9.99 -24.01
N GLN A 90 -20.58 -10.95 -24.93
CA GLN A 90 -21.50 -12.09 -24.78
C GLN A 90 -20.97 -13.05 -23.71
N ALA A 91 -19.70 -13.42 -23.80
CA ALA A 91 -19.08 -14.36 -22.86
C ALA A 91 -19.08 -13.85 -21.41
N ILE A 92 -18.85 -12.56 -21.18
CA ILE A 92 -18.81 -11.96 -19.84
C ILE A 92 -20.17 -12.02 -19.13
N THR A 93 -21.28 -11.97 -19.88
CA THR A 93 -22.63 -12.10 -19.31
C THR A 93 -22.79 -13.44 -18.58
N ASP A 94 -22.16 -14.50 -19.08
CA ASP A 94 -22.19 -15.83 -18.49
C ASP A 94 -21.06 -16.05 -17.47
N ILE A 95 -19.85 -15.57 -17.76
CA ILE A 95 -18.65 -15.80 -16.94
C ILE A 95 -18.71 -15.03 -15.62
N ARG A 96 -19.14 -13.76 -15.63
CA ARG A 96 -19.08 -12.88 -14.45
C ARG A 96 -19.93 -13.39 -13.27
N PRO A 97 -21.17 -13.88 -13.45
CA PRO A 97 -21.94 -14.49 -12.36
C PRO A 97 -21.30 -15.75 -11.76
N GLN A 98 -20.64 -16.57 -12.60
CA GLN A 98 -19.99 -17.80 -12.14
C GLN A 98 -18.70 -17.50 -11.38
N PHE A 99 -17.96 -16.45 -11.77
CA PHE A 99 -16.78 -15.97 -11.07
C PHE A 99 -17.06 -15.57 -9.61
N ALA A 100 -18.32 -15.29 -9.24
CA ALA A 100 -18.67 -15.06 -7.84
C ALA A 100 -18.44 -16.29 -6.95
N ASN A 101 -18.41 -17.50 -7.52
CA ASN A 101 -18.36 -18.77 -6.79
C ASN A 101 -17.26 -19.73 -7.28
N SER A 102 -16.47 -19.37 -8.28
CA SER A 102 -15.42 -20.23 -8.84
C SER A 102 -14.22 -19.42 -9.30
N ASP A 103 -13.02 -19.98 -9.13
CA ASP A 103 -11.78 -19.41 -9.64
C ASP A 103 -11.73 -19.48 -11.18
N LEU A 104 -11.01 -18.54 -11.79
CA LEU A 104 -10.78 -18.51 -13.23
C LEU A 104 -9.31 -18.80 -13.58
N LEU A 105 -9.12 -19.55 -14.67
CA LEU A 105 -7.84 -19.70 -15.34
C LEU A 105 -7.94 -19.13 -16.75
N VAL A 106 -7.30 -17.99 -16.99
CA VAL A 106 -7.28 -17.33 -18.30
C VAL A 106 -6.04 -17.76 -19.07
N VAL A 107 -6.23 -18.45 -20.19
CA VAL A 107 -5.16 -18.96 -21.06
C VAL A 107 -4.91 -17.96 -22.18
N VAL A 108 -3.66 -17.53 -22.31
CA VAL A 108 -3.19 -16.62 -23.36
C VAL A 108 -2.04 -17.23 -24.16
N GLY A 109 -2.22 -17.27 -25.47
CA GLY A 109 -1.31 -17.89 -26.44
C GLY A 109 -0.27 -16.96 -27.04
N ALA A 110 0.84 -17.54 -27.50
CA ALA A 110 1.85 -16.87 -28.32
C ALA A 110 1.54 -17.11 -29.81
N GLU A 111 2.56 -17.37 -30.62
CA GLU A 111 2.42 -17.47 -32.07
C GLU A 111 1.51 -18.62 -32.54
N LYS A 112 1.51 -19.76 -31.84
CA LYS A 112 0.60 -20.90 -32.15
C LYS A 112 0.13 -21.57 -30.87
N VAL A 113 -1.19 -21.68 -30.73
CA VAL A 113 -1.85 -22.42 -29.63
C VAL A 113 -2.23 -23.82 -30.10
N PRO A 114 -1.87 -24.89 -29.37
CA PRO A 114 -2.28 -26.25 -29.70
C PRO A 114 -3.81 -26.42 -29.73
N PRO A 115 -4.38 -27.19 -30.69
CA PRO A 115 -5.83 -27.39 -30.80
C PRO A 115 -6.48 -27.95 -29.54
N GLU A 116 -5.75 -28.75 -28.75
CA GLU A 116 -6.24 -29.35 -27.50
C GLU A 116 -6.64 -28.29 -26.44
N VAL A 117 -6.08 -27.07 -26.51
CA VAL A 117 -6.45 -25.97 -25.59
C VAL A 117 -7.89 -25.54 -25.83
N TYR A 118 -8.33 -25.51 -27.09
CA TYR A 118 -9.71 -25.15 -27.45
C TYR A 118 -10.74 -26.11 -26.86
N GLN A 119 -10.38 -27.39 -26.77
CA GLN A 119 -11.23 -28.45 -26.25
C GLN A 119 -11.16 -28.57 -24.72
N SER A 120 -10.05 -28.14 -24.12
CA SER A 120 -9.81 -28.27 -22.67
C SER A 120 -10.36 -27.10 -21.86
N CYS A 121 -10.67 -25.97 -22.51
CA CYS A 121 -11.22 -24.77 -21.88
C CYS A 121 -12.75 -24.73 -21.99
N ASP A 122 -13.40 -24.23 -20.94
CA ASP A 122 -14.86 -24.11 -20.87
C ASP A 122 -15.38 -22.99 -21.78
N TYR A 123 -14.57 -21.94 -21.97
CA TYR A 123 -14.85 -20.85 -22.89
C TYR A 123 -13.68 -20.59 -23.84
N ASN A 124 -13.99 -20.33 -25.11
CA ASN A 124 -13.07 -19.71 -26.06
C ASN A 124 -13.61 -18.31 -26.37
N VAL A 125 -12.87 -17.26 -25.98
CA VAL A 125 -13.36 -15.87 -25.97
C VAL A 125 -12.50 -15.00 -26.86
N ALA A 126 -13.15 -14.20 -27.71
CA ALA A 126 -12.54 -13.20 -28.57
C ALA A 126 -12.84 -11.80 -28.04
N VAL A 127 -11.80 -11.04 -27.70
CA VAL A 127 -11.93 -9.58 -27.49
C VAL A 127 -12.29 -8.89 -28.80
N MET A 128 -11.65 -9.30 -29.89
CA MET A 128 -12.08 -9.02 -31.25
C MET A 128 -11.83 -10.26 -32.11
N ASN A 129 -12.67 -10.47 -33.11
CA ASN A 129 -12.42 -11.49 -34.13
C ASN A 129 -11.46 -10.97 -35.21
N GLN A 130 -10.33 -10.38 -34.78
CA GLN A 130 -9.25 -9.84 -35.61
C GLN A 130 -7.90 -10.16 -34.96
N PRO A 131 -6.83 -10.37 -35.74
CA PRO A 131 -5.49 -10.62 -35.18
C PRO A 131 -4.93 -9.35 -34.54
N HIS A 132 -4.57 -9.42 -33.26
CA HIS A 132 -3.97 -8.33 -32.49
C HIS A 132 -2.93 -8.87 -31.48
N SER A 133 -2.94 -8.38 -30.24
CA SER A 133 -2.05 -8.85 -29.17
C SER A 133 -2.79 -9.61 -28.07
N GLU A 134 -2.10 -10.59 -27.48
CA GLU A 134 -2.47 -11.26 -26.24
C GLU A 134 -2.49 -10.30 -25.03
N VAL A 135 -1.67 -9.24 -25.05
CA VAL A 135 -1.63 -8.23 -23.99
C VAL A 135 -2.92 -7.42 -23.99
N SER A 136 -3.36 -6.96 -25.17
CA SER A 136 -4.61 -6.21 -25.31
C SER A 136 -5.83 -7.10 -25.06
N ALA A 137 -5.78 -8.36 -25.51
CA ALA A 137 -6.84 -9.33 -25.24
C ALA A 137 -7.03 -9.53 -23.72
N LEU A 138 -5.93 -9.73 -23.00
CA LEU A 138 -5.99 -9.93 -21.56
C LEU A 138 -6.47 -8.68 -20.83
N ALA A 139 -5.93 -7.50 -21.15
CA ALA A 139 -6.32 -6.25 -20.51
C ALA A 139 -7.83 -5.98 -20.67
N ILE A 140 -8.36 -6.07 -21.89
CA ILE A 140 -9.79 -5.82 -22.15
C ILE A 140 -10.65 -6.91 -21.53
N PHE A 141 -10.24 -8.17 -21.55
CA PHE A 141 -10.99 -9.24 -20.89
C PHE A 141 -11.10 -9.01 -19.38
N LEU A 142 -9.99 -8.65 -18.71
CA LEU A 142 -9.97 -8.41 -17.27
C LEU A 142 -10.77 -7.14 -16.90
N ASP A 143 -10.63 -6.06 -17.66
CA ASP A 143 -11.45 -4.84 -17.50
C ASP A 143 -12.95 -5.15 -17.59
N ARG A 144 -13.36 -5.93 -18.61
CA ARG A 144 -14.75 -6.38 -18.75
C ARG A 144 -15.17 -7.38 -17.70
N LEU A 145 -14.26 -8.15 -17.10
CA LEU A 145 -14.59 -9.05 -16.01
C LEU A 145 -14.85 -8.28 -14.70
N PHE A 146 -13.97 -7.34 -14.37
CA PHE A 146 -13.98 -6.59 -13.12
C PHE A 146 -14.80 -5.30 -13.16
N ASP A 147 -15.27 -4.89 -14.34
CA ASP A 147 -16.11 -3.71 -14.55
C ASP A 147 -15.39 -2.42 -14.15
N GLY A 148 -14.09 -2.34 -14.44
CA GLY A 148 -13.21 -1.21 -14.12
C GLY A 148 -12.85 -1.06 -12.62
N LYS A 149 -13.34 -1.95 -11.75
CA LYS A 149 -13.09 -1.89 -10.29
C LYS A 149 -11.62 -2.06 -9.94
N GLU A 150 -10.84 -2.74 -10.78
CA GLU A 150 -9.40 -2.90 -10.66
C GLU A 150 -8.64 -1.57 -10.75
N MET A 151 -9.21 -0.56 -11.41
CA MET A 151 -8.60 0.78 -11.51
C MET A 151 -8.69 1.57 -10.20
N ALA A 152 -9.67 1.24 -9.35
CA ALA A 152 -9.83 1.86 -8.03
C ALA A 152 -8.96 1.18 -6.97
N SER A 153 -8.52 -0.06 -7.20
CA SER A 153 -7.65 -0.79 -6.28
C SER A 153 -6.19 -0.38 -6.45
N GLY A 154 -5.72 0.53 -5.59
CA GLY A 154 -4.30 0.74 -5.38
C GLY A 154 -3.67 -0.45 -4.63
N PHE A 155 -2.40 -0.70 -4.87
CA PHE A 155 -1.63 -1.62 -4.03
C PHE A 155 -0.99 -0.83 -2.89
N ARG A 156 -1.04 -1.38 -1.67
CA ARG A 156 -0.15 -0.93 -0.61
C ARG A 156 1.28 -1.28 -1.01
N SER A 157 2.12 -0.28 -1.16
CA SER A 157 3.42 -0.41 -1.81
C SER A 157 4.45 0.52 -1.23
N LYS A 158 5.71 0.10 -1.34
CA LYS A 158 6.88 0.91 -1.01
C LYS A 158 6.99 2.17 -1.87
N LEU A 159 6.75 2.04 -3.17
CA LEU A 159 6.74 3.15 -4.11
C LEU A 159 5.31 3.46 -4.52
N ARG A 160 4.90 4.71 -4.32
CA ARG A 160 3.58 5.22 -4.70
C ARG A 160 3.72 6.26 -5.79
N ILE A 161 3.05 6.02 -6.91
CA ILE A 161 2.96 7.00 -8.00
C ILE A 161 1.84 7.97 -7.65
N ILE A 162 2.15 9.27 -7.61
CA ILE A 162 1.16 10.31 -7.37
C ILE A 162 0.70 10.85 -8.73
N PRO A 163 -0.59 10.69 -9.10
CA PRO A 163 -1.13 11.27 -10.31
C PRO A 163 -0.92 12.79 -10.32
N THR A 164 -0.27 13.29 -11.37
CA THR A 164 0.06 14.70 -11.53
C THR A 164 -0.24 15.12 -12.96
N GLU A 165 -0.77 16.33 -13.15
CA GLU A 165 -1.11 16.85 -14.49
C GLU A 165 0.14 16.90 -15.38
N ARG A 166 1.28 17.29 -14.81
CA ARG A 166 2.56 17.46 -15.51
C ARG A 166 3.69 16.98 -14.62
N GLY A 167 4.50 16.06 -15.15
CA GLY A 167 5.70 15.56 -14.48
C GLY A 167 5.59 14.11 -14.04
N LYS A 168 6.47 13.73 -13.12
CA LYS A 168 6.57 12.39 -12.55
C LYS A 168 6.85 12.54 -11.06
N THR A 169 5.85 12.22 -10.24
CA THR A 169 6.00 12.23 -8.78
C THR A 169 5.89 10.80 -8.26
N VAL A 170 6.94 10.35 -7.57
CA VAL A 170 6.98 9.07 -6.87
C VAL A 170 7.35 9.35 -5.42
N ARG A 171 6.57 8.79 -4.50
CA ARG A 171 6.82 8.86 -3.06
C ARG A 171 7.18 7.50 -2.50
N ILE A 172 7.96 7.50 -1.42
CA ILE A 172 8.35 6.32 -0.67
C ILE A 172 7.44 6.18 0.55
N PHE A 173 6.85 5.01 0.70
CA PHE A 173 6.08 4.61 1.87
C PHE A 173 6.84 3.47 2.57
N PRO A 174 7.68 3.78 3.57
CA PRO A 174 8.52 2.79 4.22
C PRO A 174 7.72 1.81 5.07
N ASP A 175 8.15 0.55 5.09
CA ASP A 175 7.72 -0.42 6.10
C ASP A 175 8.43 -0.16 7.45
N GLU A 176 8.06 -0.91 8.49
CA GLU A 176 8.65 -0.76 9.83
C GLU A 176 10.19 -0.91 9.82
N ALA A 177 10.70 -1.91 9.09
CA ALA A 177 12.15 -2.15 9.02
C ALA A 177 12.87 -0.99 8.31
N GLU A 178 12.25 -0.43 7.26
CA GLU A 178 12.76 0.74 6.56
C GLU A 178 12.68 2.01 7.40
N CYS A 179 11.62 2.20 8.19
CA CYS A 179 11.53 3.32 9.14
C CYS A 179 12.71 3.29 10.14
N ILE A 180 13.01 2.12 10.71
CA ILE A 180 14.14 1.95 11.64
C ILE A 180 15.48 2.22 10.96
N ARG A 181 15.65 1.78 9.70
CA ARG A 181 16.85 2.11 8.91
C ARG A 181 16.97 3.62 8.67
N ILE A 182 15.87 4.29 8.28
CA ILE A 182 15.85 5.75 8.07
C ILE A 182 16.27 6.48 9.35
N LEU A 183 15.73 6.10 10.52
CA LEU A 183 16.14 6.68 11.81
C LEU A 183 17.64 6.48 12.06
N THR A 184 18.14 5.25 11.85
CA THR A 184 19.55 4.90 12.08
C THR A 184 20.47 5.69 11.16
N ASP A 185 20.12 5.80 9.87
CA ASP A 185 20.89 6.56 8.87
C ASP A 185 20.94 8.06 9.19
N GLU A 186 19.89 8.62 9.80
CA GLU A 186 19.87 10.01 10.28
C GLU A 186 20.59 10.22 11.62
N GLY A 187 21.12 9.15 12.23
CA GLY A 187 21.87 9.22 13.48
C GLY A 187 21.00 9.20 14.73
N ALA A 188 19.80 8.63 14.68
CA ALA A 188 18.98 8.42 15.87
C ALA A 188 19.68 7.47 16.85
N ASP A 189 19.72 7.87 18.12
CA ASP A 189 20.23 7.04 19.20
C ASP A 189 19.20 6.01 19.68
N GLN A 190 19.61 5.12 20.58
CA GLN A 190 18.73 4.10 21.14
C GLN A 190 17.56 4.67 21.94
N SER A 191 17.69 5.89 22.49
CA SER A 191 16.60 6.52 23.23
C SER A 191 15.48 6.95 22.28
N ILE A 192 15.83 7.59 21.16
CA ILE A 192 14.87 8.00 20.12
C ILE A 192 14.17 6.78 19.53
N ILE A 193 14.94 5.73 19.20
CA ILE A 193 14.39 4.49 18.63
C ILE A 193 13.45 3.81 19.64
N SER A 194 13.85 3.70 20.91
CA SER A 194 13.02 3.08 21.96
C SER A 194 11.73 3.87 22.22
N HIS A 195 11.80 5.19 22.25
CA HIS A 195 10.63 6.07 22.36
C HIS A 195 9.68 5.85 21.18
N SER A 196 10.20 5.90 19.95
CA SER A 196 9.41 5.74 18.72
C SER A 196 8.74 4.36 18.63
N LEU A 197 9.41 3.29 19.08
CA LEU A 197 8.82 1.95 19.18
C LEU A 197 7.68 1.90 20.21
N ALA A 198 7.85 2.54 21.36
CA ALA A 198 6.80 2.60 22.38
C ALA A 198 5.56 3.37 21.88
N VAL A 199 5.77 4.51 21.23
CA VAL A 199 4.71 5.29 20.58
C VAL A 199 4.03 4.46 19.50
N LYS A 200 4.78 3.79 18.62
CA LYS A 200 4.22 2.91 17.58
C LYS A 200 3.34 1.82 18.17
N ASN A 201 3.80 1.14 19.21
CA ASN A 201 3.03 0.04 19.81
C ASN A 201 1.68 0.52 20.37
N LEU A 202 1.65 1.69 21.02
CA LEU A 202 0.40 2.28 21.48
C LEU A 202 -0.47 2.78 20.33
N ALA A 203 0.11 3.53 19.39
CA ALA A 203 -0.60 4.08 18.24
C ALA A 203 -1.28 2.99 17.41
N VAL A 204 -0.60 1.85 17.18
CA VAL A 204 -1.17 0.69 16.47
C VAL A 204 -2.34 0.09 17.24
N ARG A 205 -2.24 -0.11 18.57
CA ARG A 205 -3.37 -0.61 19.38
C ARG A 205 -4.59 0.31 19.31
N ILE A 206 -4.36 1.62 19.35
CA ILE A 206 -5.44 2.62 19.18
C ILE A 206 -6.05 2.49 17.79
N ALA A 207 -5.21 2.42 16.75
CA ALA A 207 -5.66 2.32 15.37
C ALA A 207 -6.47 1.05 15.08
N GLU A 208 -6.11 -0.10 15.68
CA GLU A 208 -6.85 -1.37 15.60
C GLU A 208 -8.29 -1.29 16.14
N LEU A 209 -8.55 -0.35 17.07
CA LEU A 209 -9.88 -0.08 17.62
C LEU A 209 -10.67 0.96 16.80
N THR A 210 -10.12 1.41 15.68
CA THR A 210 -10.72 2.43 14.79
C THR A 210 -10.69 1.96 13.33
N ASN A 211 -10.98 2.86 12.39
CA ASN A 211 -10.84 2.62 10.95
C ASN A 211 -9.62 3.33 10.34
N ALA A 212 -8.59 3.59 11.15
CA ALA A 212 -7.36 4.26 10.72
C ALA A 212 -6.48 3.35 9.83
N ASP A 213 -5.69 3.96 8.94
CA ASP A 213 -4.69 3.21 8.16
C ASP A 213 -3.49 2.81 9.06
N LEU A 214 -3.46 1.54 9.45
CA LEU A 214 -2.42 0.95 10.31
C LEU A 214 -0.99 1.17 9.78
N ASP A 215 -0.79 1.12 8.47
CA ASP A 215 0.55 1.26 7.90
C ASP A 215 1.02 2.72 8.00
N LEU A 216 0.09 3.66 7.80
CA LEU A 216 0.35 5.09 7.93
C LEU A 216 0.58 5.47 9.40
N VAL A 217 -0.21 4.94 10.32
CA VAL A 217 0.01 5.12 11.77
C VAL A 217 1.36 4.54 12.18
N THR A 218 1.72 3.35 11.71
CA THR A 218 2.99 2.70 12.03
C THR A 218 4.18 3.53 11.55
N ALA A 219 4.20 3.92 10.28
CA ALA A 219 5.29 4.71 9.72
C ALA A 219 5.36 6.11 10.36
N GLY A 220 4.20 6.76 10.55
CA GLY A 220 4.10 8.06 11.21
C GLY A 220 4.61 8.03 12.65
N ALA A 221 4.22 7.02 13.43
CA ALA A 221 4.67 6.86 14.82
C ALA A 221 6.16 6.51 14.93
N LEU A 222 6.72 5.72 14.01
CA LEU A 222 8.15 5.42 14.04
C LEU A 222 9.00 6.65 13.67
N LEU A 223 8.52 7.50 12.77
CA LEU A 223 9.29 8.61 12.22
C LEU A 223 9.00 9.97 12.87
N HIS A 224 7.98 10.08 13.75
CA HIS A 224 7.51 11.36 14.30
C HIS A 224 8.62 12.22 14.93
N ASP A 225 9.58 11.58 15.60
CA ASP A 225 10.64 12.26 16.34
C ASP A 225 11.98 12.30 15.55
N ILE A 226 11.99 11.98 14.25
CA ILE A 226 13.23 11.93 13.46
C ILE A 226 14.00 13.27 13.45
N GLY A 227 13.32 14.41 13.58
CA GLY A 227 13.98 15.71 13.70
C GLY A 227 14.82 15.88 14.96
N ARG A 228 14.63 15.02 15.98
CA ARG A 228 15.47 14.98 17.19
C ARG A 228 16.94 14.67 16.91
N THR A 229 17.25 14.12 15.74
CA THR A 229 18.63 13.91 15.28
C THR A 229 19.35 15.20 14.90
N LYS A 230 18.61 16.30 14.66
CA LYS A 230 19.16 17.62 14.30
C LYS A 230 18.97 18.66 15.38
N THR A 231 17.83 18.63 16.10
CA THR A 231 17.47 19.64 17.10
C THR A 231 16.80 19.03 18.33
N HIS A 232 17.06 19.60 19.49
CA HIS A 232 16.38 19.24 20.75
C HIS A 232 15.22 20.20 21.09
N GLY A 233 14.93 21.17 20.22
CA GLY A 233 13.89 22.17 20.43
C GLY A 233 12.49 21.73 20.00
N ILE A 234 11.54 22.67 20.04
CA ILE A 234 10.17 22.46 19.57
C ILE A 234 10.08 22.31 18.04
N ASP A 235 11.11 22.78 17.34
CA ASP A 235 11.29 22.75 15.89
C ASP A 235 11.61 21.36 15.30
N HIS A 236 11.81 20.34 16.13
CA HIS A 236 12.05 18.97 15.66
C HIS A 236 10.94 18.43 14.75
N SER A 237 9.68 18.83 14.94
CA SER A 237 8.58 18.42 14.06
C SER A 237 8.73 18.99 12.64
N ALA A 238 9.07 20.28 12.52
CA ALA A 238 9.35 20.93 11.24
C ALA A 238 10.64 20.39 10.60
N SER A 239 11.72 20.26 11.38
CA SER A 239 12.98 19.68 10.90
C SER A 239 12.81 18.23 10.44
N GLY A 240 12.00 17.43 11.16
CA GLY A 240 11.70 16.05 10.79
C GLY A 240 10.93 15.98 9.48
N ALA A 241 9.94 16.86 9.30
CA ALA A 241 9.19 16.95 8.04
C ALA A 241 10.11 17.26 6.85
N ASP A 242 11.09 18.16 7.01
CA ASP A 242 12.04 18.50 5.94
C ASP A 242 12.97 17.33 5.59
N ILE A 243 13.50 16.62 6.59
CA ILE A 243 14.29 15.39 6.37
C ILE A 243 13.50 14.36 5.56
N LEU A 244 12.24 14.14 5.91
CA LEU A 244 11.39 13.16 5.21
C LEU A 244 11.05 13.61 3.78
N ARG A 245 10.83 14.91 3.55
CA ARG A 245 10.63 15.47 2.20
C ARG A 245 11.87 15.28 1.31
N GLU A 246 13.07 15.53 1.84
CA GLU A 246 14.34 15.30 1.13
C GLU A 246 14.53 13.83 0.75
N ARG A 247 14.07 12.92 1.61
CA ARG A 247 14.05 11.46 1.35
C ARG A 247 12.89 10.99 0.46
N ASN A 248 12.08 11.91 -0.11
CA ASN A 248 10.91 11.62 -0.93
C ASN A 248 9.85 10.74 -0.24
N ILE A 249 9.75 10.81 1.09
CA ILE A 249 8.74 10.08 1.85
C ILE A 249 7.34 10.63 1.54
N ASP A 250 6.33 9.77 1.60
CA ASP A 250 4.93 10.12 1.35
C ASP A 250 4.46 11.27 2.25
N ASP A 251 3.81 12.26 1.62
CA ASP A 251 3.40 13.50 2.28
C ASP A 251 2.41 13.24 3.43
N ALA A 252 1.69 12.11 3.43
CA ALA A 252 0.85 11.71 4.57
C ALA A 252 1.66 11.42 5.83
N ILE A 253 2.81 10.75 5.70
CA ILE A 253 3.73 10.49 6.83
C ILE A 253 4.39 11.80 7.26
N VAL A 254 4.82 12.62 6.30
CA VAL A 254 5.41 13.94 6.56
C VAL A 254 4.49 14.81 7.41
N ARG A 255 3.19 14.84 7.11
CA ARG A 255 2.21 15.63 7.90
C ARG A 255 2.03 15.12 9.31
N ILE A 256 2.06 13.80 9.52
CA ILE A 256 2.04 13.23 10.88
C ILE A 256 3.23 13.77 11.68
N VAL A 257 4.44 13.69 11.11
CA VAL A 257 5.66 14.19 11.74
C VAL A 257 5.60 15.69 11.98
N GLU A 258 5.08 16.46 11.03
CA GLU A 258 4.96 17.92 11.17
C GLU A 258 3.96 18.32 12.27
N ARG A 259 2.89 17.54 12.48
CA ARG A 259 1.71 17.94 13.29
C ARG A 259 1.58 17.24 14.65
N HIS A 260 2.46 16.30 15.00
CA HIS A 260 2.28 15.46 16.19
C HIS A 260 2.41 16.21 17.53
N THR A 261 3.28 17.23 17.60
CA THR A 261 3.72 17.80 18.87
C THR A 261 2.58 18.43 19.66
N GLY A 262 2.35 17.96 20.89
CA GLY A 262 1.45 18.58 21.87
C GLY A 262 -0.02 18.67 21.44
N ALA A 263 -0.51 17.67 20.69
CA ALA A 263 -1.84 17.69 20.05
C ALA A 263 -2.02 18.84 19.03
N GLY A 264 -0.92 19.33 18.48
CA GLY A 264 -0.88 20.38 17.47
C GLY A 264 -0.51 21.76 18.00
N ILE A 265 0.02 22.56 17.08
CA ILE A 265 0.43 23.96 17.30
C ILE A 265 -0.31 24.84 16.30
N THR A 266 -1.04 25.83 16.79
CA THR A 266 -1.72 26.81 15.95
C THR A 266 -0.72 27.75 15.27
N SER A 267 -1.11 28.42 14.18
CA SER A 267 -0.23 29.40 13.51
C SER A 267 0.17 30.57 14.44
N GLU A 268 -0.68 30.97 15.38
CA GLU A 268 -0.32 32.00 16.37
C GLU A 268 0.76 31.51 17.34
N GLU A 269 0.62 30.30 17.87
CA GLU A 269 1.63 29.67 18.73
C GLU A 269 2.93 29.43 17.97
N ALA A 270 2.86 28.96 16.72
CA ALA A 270 4.01 28.74 15.87
C ALA A 270 4.87 30.02 15.74
N ARG A 271 4.24 31.17 15.48
CA ARG A 271 4.93 32.47 15.45
C ARG A 271 5.58 32.84 16.78
N LYS A 272 4.90 32.60 17.91
CA LYS A 272 5.46 32.84 19.26
C LYS A 272 6.65 31.93 19.57
N LEU A 273 6.65 30.72 19.02
CA LEU A 273 7.68 29.70 19.21
C LEU A 273 8.84 29.78 18.20
N GLY A 274 8.78 30.72 17.23
CA GLY A 274 9.79 30.86 16.19
C GLY A 274 9.74 29.78 15.11
N LEU A 275 8.62 29.05 15.00
CA LEU A 275 8.36 28.10 13.93
C LEU A 275 7.89 28.82 12.66
N PRO A 276 8.01 28.20 11.47
CA PRO A 276 7.39 28.72 10.25
C PRO A 276 5.90 29.01 10.45
N ASP A 277 5.40 30.12 9.90
CA ASP A 277 3.99 30.53 10.06
C ASP A 277 3.06 29.60 9.26
N ARG A 278 2.66 28.51 9.91
CA ARG A 278 1.84 27.42 9.35
C ARG A 278 0.93 26.85 10.45
N ASN A 279 -0.09 26.11 10.04
CA ASN A 279 -0.96 25.39 10.96
C ASN A 279 -0.44 23.95 11.16
N TYR A 280 -0.04 23.61 12.38
CA TYR A 280 0.48 22.29 12.77
C TYR A 280 -0.55 21.46 13.52
N MET A 281 -1.84 21.78 13.38
CA MET A 281 -2.91 21.01 14.00
C MET A 281 -3.13 19.68 13.26
N PRO A 282 -3.24 18.54 13.98
CA PRO A 282 -3.66 17.27 13.41
C PRO A 282 -5.05 17.36 12.77
N GLU A 283 -5.17 16.93 11.52
CA GLU A 283 -6.41 16.96 10.75
C GLU A 283 -6.98 15.56 10.53
N THR A 284 -6.15 14.60 10.10
CA THR A 284 -6.60 13.23 9.84
C THR A 284 -6.66 12.39 11.11
N LEU A 285 -7.37 11.26 11.05
CA LEU A 285 -7.45 10.31 12.16
C LEU A 285 -6.06 9.77 12.52
N GLU A 286 -5.23 9.44 11.52
CA GLU A 286 -3.87 8.94 11.72
C GLU A 286 -2.95 9.99 12.37
N GLU A 287 -3.03 11.25 11.93
CA GLU A 287 -2.31 12.38 12.56
C GLU A 287 -2.69 12.51 14.04
N LYS A 288 -3.98 12.43 14.35
CA LYS A 288 -4.52 12.52 15.71
C LYS A 288 -4.11 11.34 16.59
N ILE A 289 -4.16 10.11 16.07
CA ILE A 289 -3.76 8.91 16.80
C ILE A 289 -2.28 8.98 17.18
N VAL A 290 -1.40 9.34 16.25
CA VAL A 290 0.04 9.42 16.52
C VAL A 290 0.35 10.54 17.52
N ALA A 291 -0.24 11.72 17.34
CA ALA A 291 -0.11 12.83 18.29
C ALA A 291 -0.55 12.42 19.71
N GLN A 292 -1.66 11.70 19.82
CA GLN A 292 -2.19 11.28 21.10
C GLN A 292 -1.38 10.14 21.74
N ALA A 293 -0.89 9.20 20.94
CA ALA A 293 -0.02 8.14 21.42
C ALA A 293 1.30 8.70 21.96
N ASP A 294 1.90 9.69 21.28
CA ASP A 294 3.10 10.38 21.74
C ASP A 294 2.86 11.11 23.09
N ASN A 295 1.72 11.80 23.23
CA ASN A 295 1.34 12.43 24.51
C ASN A 295 1.22 11.45 25.68
N LEU A 296 1.01 10.16 25.42
CA LEU A 296 0.83 9.11 26.43
C LEU A 296 2.11 8.26 26.62
N ILE A 297 3.21 8.63 25.98
CA ILE A 297 4.52 7.99 26.13
C ILE A 297 5.56 9.05 26.49
N SER A 298 6.32 8.81 27.55
CA SER A 298 7.42 9.67 27.96
C SER A 298 8.68 8.84 28.19
N ARG A 299 9.75 9.14 27.43
CA ARG A 299 11.02 8.41 27.46
C ARG A 299 10.82 6.89 27.32
N GLY A 300 9.93 6.49 26.41
CA GLY A 300 9.58 5.08 26.16
C GLY A 300 8.69 4.41 27.21
N ASN A 301 8.20 5.13 28.24
CA ASN A 301 7.30 4.58 29.25
C ASN A 301 5.90 5.15 29.10
N ARG A 302 4.88 4.34 29.41
CA ARG A 302 3.49 4.78 29.43
C ARG A 302 3.26 5.78 30.56
N VAL A 303 2.55 6.86 30.23
CA VAL A 303 2.04 7.86 31.19
C VAL A 303 0.53 8.02 31.01
N THR A 304 -0.15 8.46 32.07
CA THR A 304 -1.58 8.77 32.07
C THR A 304 -1.86 10.15 31.48
N LEU A 305 -3.08 10.37 31.00
CA LEU A 305 -3.53 11.71 30.58
C LEU A 305 -3.27 12.76 31.66
N LYS A 306 -3.57 12.41 32.92
CA LYS A 306 -3.41 13.32 34.05
C LYS A 306 -1.96 13.79 34.20
N GLU A 307 -1.01 12.86 34.19
CA GLU A 307 0.42 13.17 34.32
C GLU A 307 0.90 14.09 33.18
N THR A 308 0.49 13.80 31.94
CA THR A 308 0.83 14.65 30.79
C THR A 308 0.22 16.04 30.93
N VAL A 309 -1.05 16.16 31.32
CA VAL A 309 -1.73 17.45 31.49
C VAL A 309 -1.08 18.28 32.59
N ASP A 310 -0.76 17.67 33.73
CA ASP A 310 -0.09 18.34 34.84
C ASP A 310 1.29 18.86 34.41
N HIS A 311 2.06 18.05 33.67
CA HIS A 311 3.35 18.46 33.12
C HIS A 311 3.28 19.68 32.18
N TYR A 312 2.27 19.74 31.30
CA TYR A 312 2.08 20.89 30.41
C TYR A 312 1.64 22.14 31.19
N LYS A 313 0.78 21.99 32.19
CA LYS A 313 0.34 23.12 33.04
C LYS A 313 1.47 23.70 33.87
N GLU A 314 2.37 22.88 34.41
CA GLU A 314 3.57 23.31 35.13
C GLU A 314 4.51 24.15 34.26
N LYS A 315 4.54 23.87 32.95
CA LYS A 315 5.30 24.65 31.95
C LYS A 315 4.59 25.92 31.47
N GLY A 316 3.40 26.23 32.00
CA GLY A 316 2.60 27.38 31.57
C GLY A 316 1.92 27.19 30.20
N LEU A 317 1.71 25.95 29.76
CA LEU A 317 1.12 25.59 28.47
C LEU A 317 -0.34 25.14 28.61
N GLN A 318 -1.17 25.96 29.25
CA GLN A 318 -2.57 25.64 29.57
C GLN A 318 -3.40 25.32 28.32
N GLU A 319 -3.28 26.11 27.25
CA GLU A 319 -4.04 25.88 26.03
C GLU A 319 -3.69 24.55 25.35
N ALA A 320 -2.40 24.17 25.37
CA ALA A 320 -1.95 22.88 24.85
C ALA A 320 -2.45 21.73 25.74
N ALA A 321 -2.42 21.88 27.06
CA ALA A 321 -2.97 20.88 27.98
C ALA A 321 -4.47 20.64 27.72
N ASP A 322 -5.24 21.71 27.50
CA ASP A 322 -6.67 21.60 27.18
C ASP A 322 -6.90 20.95 25.79
N ARG A 323 -6.01 21.18 24.82
CA ARG A 323 -6.05 20.47 23.52
C ARG A 323 -5.81 18.98 23.69
N ILE A 324 -4.81 18.58 24.48
CA ILE A 324 -4.50 17.18 24.75
C ILE A 324 -5.71 16.47 25.37
N VAL A 325 -6.40 17.11 26.33
CA VAL A 325 -7.63 16.56 26.92
C VAL A 325 -8.72 16.35 25.88
N ARG A 326 -8.94 17.32 24.98
CA ARG A 326 -9.95 17.19 23.91
C ARG A 326 -9.59 16.09 22.93
N LEU A 327 -8.33 16.00 22.53
CA LEU A 327 -7.85 14.97 21.60
C LEU A 327 -7.97 13.58 22.23
N HIS A 328 -7.57 13.43 23.49
CA HIS A 328 -7.74 12.18 24.23
C HIS A 328 -9.20 11.73 24.23
N LYS A 329 -10.12 12.63 24.60
CA LYS A 329 -11.55 12.33 24.60
C LYS A 329 -12.05 11.94 23.21
N GLU A 330 -11.69 12.69 22.17
CA GLU A 330 -12.10 12.39 20.79
C GLU A 330 -11.70 10.97 20.38
N ILE A 331 -10.46 10.58 20.64
CA ILE A 331 -9.97 9.25 20.27
C ILE A 331 -10.55 8.15 21.18
N SER A 332 -10.70 8.40 22.49
CA SER A 332 -11.38 7.46 23.39
C SER A 332 -12.82 7.17 22.97
N ASP A 333 -13.56 8.21 22.58
CA ASP A 333 -14.94 8.09 22.10
C ASP A 333 -14.99 7.23 20.81
N LEU A 334 -14.00 7.37 19.91
CA LEU A 334 -13.88 6.55 18.70
C LEU A 334 -13.52 5.08 19.00
N CYS A 335 -12.63 4.84 19.96
CA CYS A 335 -12.23 3.49 20.37
C CYS A 335 -13.29 2.79 21.24
N GLY A 336 -14.23 3.54 21.83
CA GLY A 336 -15.21 3.02 22.80
C GLY A 336 -14.58 2.64 24.16
N ILE A 337 -13.35 3.07 24.41
CA ILE A 337 -12.59 2.81 25.65
C ILE A 337 -11.70 4.02 25.96
N ASP A 338 -11.54 4.30 27.26
CA ASP A 338 -10.59 5.31 27.73
C ASP A 338 -9.17 4.92 27.30
N LEU A 339 -8.42 5.85 26.70
CA LEU A 339 -7.11 5.52 26.16
C LEU A 339 -6.12 5.17 27.27
N ASP A 340 -6.26 5.69 28.50
CA ASP A 340 -5.42 5.28 29.64
C ASP A 340 -5.58 3.78 29.98
N SER A 341 -6.58 3.10 29.41
CA SER A 341 -6.86 1.67 29.60
C SER A 341 -6.47 0.78 28.40
N VAL A 342 -5.91 1.34 27.31
CA VAL A 342 -5.47 0.63 26.08
C VAL A 342 -4.01 0.16 26.18
#